data_AF-A0A1F7FGL9-F1
#
_entry.id   AF-A0A1F7FGL9-F1
#
_cell.length_a   1.000
_cell.length_b   1.000
_cell.length_c   1.000
_cell.angle_alpha   90.00
_cell.angle_beta   90.00
_cell.angle_gamma   90.00
#
_symmetry.space_group_name_H-M   'P 1'
#
loop_
_entity.id
_entity.type
_entity.pdbx_description
1 polymer ?
#
loop_
_entity_poly.entity_id
_entity_poly.type
_entity_poly.pdbx_seq_one_letter_code
_entity_poly.pdbx_strand_id
1 'polypeptide(L)'
;MFFKHIVIGFMILGVLGYMFGDHVFYFQANLMVRWQYPLPAYEAYERIIRYYPQSQFIGEAKIMMKALRERSRDLNRYIEQKEGELKKIQDERQKKQSFH
;
A
#
# COMPACT_ATOMS: atom_id res chain seq x y z
N MET A 1 20.59 -21.49 -24.31
CA MET A 1 19.58 -20.53 -24.81
C MET A 1 18.27 -20.54 -24.02
N PHE A 2 17.78 -21.71 -23.56
CA PHE A 2 16.54 -21.84 -22.76
C PHE A 2 16.49 -20.96 -21.51
N PHE A 3 17.58 -20.91 -20.72
CA PHE A 3 17.65 -20.10 -19.49
C PHE A 3 17.49 -18.59 -19.74
N LYS A 4 18.03 -18.06 -20.85
CA LYS A 4 17.83 -16.64 -21.23
C LYS A 4 16.36 -16.32 -21.48
N HIS A 5 15.61 -17.22 -22.10
CA HIS A 5 14.19 -17.01 -22.41
C HIS A 5 13.33 -17.03 -21.13
N ILE A 6 13.67 -17.91 -20.17
CA ILE A 6 13.02 -17.94 -18.86
C ILE A 6 13.25 -16.62 -18.12
N VAL A 7 14.49 -16.14 -18.06
CA VAL A 7 14.83 -14.87 -17.40
C VAL A 7 14.13 -13.68 -18.06
N ILE A 8 14.09 -13.65 -19.40
CA ILE A 8 13.35 -12.62 -20.14
C ILE A 8 11.85 -12.69 -19.83
N GLY A 9 11.28 -13.89 -19.76
CA GLY A 9 9.87 -14.08 -19.37
C GLY A 9 9.56 -13.54 -17.97
N PHE A 10 10.41 -13.82 -16.97
CA PHE A 10 10.25 -13.26 -15.63
C PHE A 10 10.42 -11.73 -15.60
N MET A 11 11.34 -11.18 -16.40
CA MET A 11 11.49 -9.73 -16.52
C MET A 11 10.23 -9.07 -17.09
N ILE A 12 9.68 -9.64 -18.17
CA ILE A 12 8.43 -9.14 -18.79
C ILE A 12 7.27 -9.25 -17.80
N LEU A 13 7.12 -10.36 -17.08
CA LEU A 13 6.10 -10.52 -16.05
C LEU A 13 6.28 -9.53 -14.90
N GLY A 14 7.51 -9.24 -14.49
CA GLY A 14 7.80 -8.24 -13.46
C GLY A 14 7.40 -6.83 -13.91
N VAL A 15 7.73 -6.46 -15.15
CA VAL A 15 7.35 -5.15 -15.72
C VAL A 15 5.84 -5.04 -15.89
N LEU A 16 5.18 -6.08 -16.40
CA LEU A 16 3.72 -6.11 -16.52
C LEU A 16 3.03 -6.05 -15.15
N GLY A 17 3.54 -6.81 -14.18
CA GLY A 17 3.02 -6.78 -12.80
C GLY A 17 3.16 -5.41 -12.15
N TYR A 18 4.23 -4.68 -12.47
CA TYR A 18 4.37 -3.28 -12.04
C TYR A 18 3.41 -2.36 -12.80
N MET A 19 3.27 -2.48 -14.11
CA MET A 19 2.40 -1.61 -14.91
C MET A 19 0.92 -1.75 -14.57
N PHE A 20 0.46 -2.94 -14.19
CA PHE A 20 -0.93 -3.22 -13.84
C PHE A 20 -1.17 -3.38 -12.34
N GLY A 21 -0.13 -3.19 -11.53
CA GLY A 21 -0.21 -3.43 -10.08
C GLY A 21 -1.22 -2.52 -9.40
N ASP A 22 -1.35 -1.27 -9.85
CA ASP A 22 -2.33 -0.32 -9.33
C ASP A 22 -3.78 -0.78 -9.58
N HIS A 23 -4.09 -1.28 -10.77
CA HIS A 23 -5.39 -1.87 -11.11
C HIS A 23 -5.71 -3.10 -10.25
N VAL A 24 -4.72 -3.96 -10.02
CA VAL A 24 -4.89 -5.15 -9.17
C VAL A 24 -5.17 -4.76 -7.72
N PHE A 25 -4.40 -3.83 -7.16
CA PHE A 25 -4.62 -3.35 -5.80
C PHE A 25 -5.95 -2.62 -5.66
N TYR A 26 -6.35 -1.85 -6.67
CA TYR A 26 -7.65 -1.17 -6.69
C TYR A 26 -8.81 -2.17 -6.70
N PHE A 27 -8.74 -3.20 -7.55
CA PHE A 27 -9.73 -4.27 -7.56
C PHE A 27 -9.77 -5.03 -6.22
N GLN A 28 -8.60 -5.39 -5.68
CA GLN A 28 -8.48 -6.05 -4.39
C GLN A 28 -9.11 -5.22 -3.28
N ALA A 29 -8.82 -3.92 -3.21
CA ALA A 29 -9.35 -3.03 -2.20
C ALA A 29 -10.88 -2.97 -2.26
N ASN A 30 -11.44 -2.81 -3.45
CA ASN A 30 -12.89 -2.82 -3.68
C ASN A 30 -13.56 -4.13 -3.27
N LEU A 31 -12.91 -5.27 -3.55
CA LEU A 31 -13.39 -6.58 -3.10
C LEU A 31 -13.44 -6.67 -1.58
N MET A 32 -12.38 -6.22 -0.90
CA MET A 32 -12.29 -6.22 0.56
C MET A 32 -13.33 -5.29 1.21
N VAL A 33 -13.64 -4.14 0.59
CA VAL A 33 -14.75 -3.28 1.02
C VAL A 33 -16.07 -4.02 0.95
N ARG A 34 -16.35 -4.71 -0.17
CA ARG A 34 -17.60 -5.49 -0.34
C ARG A 34 -17.72 -6.62 0.67
N TRP A 35 -16.60 -7.23 1.03
CA TRP A 35 -16.55 -8.29 2.04
C TRP A 35 -16.46 -7.77 3.47
N GLN A 36 -16.56 -6.45 3.69
CA GLN A 36 -16.53 -5.82 5.01
C GLN A 36 -15.23 -6.09 5.79
N TYR A 37 -14.10 -6.17 5.08
CA TYR A 37 -12.76 -6.24 5.66
C TYR A 37 -12.07 -4.86 5.59
N PRO A 38 -12.36 -3.94 6.53
CA PRO A 38 -11.93 -2.55 6.42
C PRO A 38 -10.42 -2.37 6.50
N LEU A 39 -9.73 -3.19 7.30
CA LEU A 39 -8.28 -3.13 7.43
C LEU A 39 -7.55 -3.59 6.14
N PRO A 40 -7.82 -4.80 5.61
CA PRO A 40 -7.27 -5.21 4.32
C PRO A 40 -7.61 -4.25 3.17
N ALA A 41 -8.84 -3.71 3.15
CA ALA A 41 -9.23 -2.71 2.17
C ALA A 41 -8.38 -1.43 2.28
N TYR A 42 -8.20 -0.92 3.51
CA TYR A 42 -7.37 0.26 3.77
C TYR A 42 -5.92 0.05 3.33
N GLU A 43 -5.32 -1.08 3.68
CA GLU A 43 -3.93 -1.38 3.30
C GLU A 43 -3.77 -1.52 1.79
N ALA A 44 -4.74 -2.10 1.09
CA ALA A 44 -4.69 -2.21 -0.37
C ALA A 44 -4.76 -0.82 -1.03
N TYR A 45 -5.62 0.08 -0.57
CA TYR A 45 -5.63 1.47 -1.03
C TYR A 45 -4.35 2.22 -0.67
N GLU A 46 -3.78 2.01 0.53
CA GLU A 46 -2.51 2.61 0.95
C GLU A 46 -1.36 2.21 0.01
N ARG A 47 -1.33 0.96 -0.45
CA ARG A 47 -0.33 0.48 -1.41
C ARG A 47 -0.40 1.21 -2.75
N ILE A 48 -1.61 1.54 -3.22
CA ILE A 48 -1.78 2.32 -4.47
C ILE A 48 -1.12 3.69 -4.29
N ILE A 49 -1.41 4.38 -3.20
CA ILE A 49 -0.85 5.71 -2.92
C ILE A 49 0.68 5.65 -2.78
N ARG A 50 1.19 4.61 -2.12
CA ARG A 50 2.61 4.50 -1.79
C ARG A 50 3.48 4.02 -2.94
N TYR A 51 3.01 3.04 -3.71
CA TYR A 51 3.81 2.38 -4.76
C TYR A 51 3.47 2.86 -6.17
N TYR A 52 2.28 3.42 -6.38
CA TYR A 52 1.81 3.89 -7.69
C TYR A 52 1.35 5.35 -7.62
N PRO A 53 2.25 6.31 -7.30
CA PRO A 53 1.89 7.72 -7.08
C PRO A 53 1.43 8.47 -8.35
N GLN A 54 1.50 7.85 -9.51
CA GLN A 54 0.95 8.37 -10.77
C GLN A 54 -0.34 7.66 -11.21
N SER A 55 -0.85 6.71 -10.42
CA SER A 55 -2.08 5.98 -10.75
C SER A 55 -3.29 6.91 -10.76
N GLN A 56 -4.19 6.67 -11.71
CA GLN A 56 -5.51 7.32 -11.78
C GLN A 56 -6.38 7.05 -10.54
N PHE A 57 -6.12 5.96 -9.81
CA PHE A 57 -6.93 5.54 -8.66
C PHE A 57 -6.60 6.27 -7.35
N ILE A 58 -5.56 7.12 -7.31
CA ILE A 58 -5.11 7.75 -6.06
C ILE A 58 -6.18 8.63 -5.44
N GLY A 59 -6.90 9.40 -6.26
CA GLY A 59 -7.95 10.30 -5.77
C GLY A 59 -9.04 9.51 -5.04
N GLU A 60 -9.52 8.45 -5.67
CA GLU A 60 -10.53 7.57 -5.10
C GLU A 60 -10.00 6.79 -3.89
N ALA A 61 -8.79 6.24 -3.96
CA ALA A 61 -8.15 5.53 -2.86
C ALA A 61 -8.09 6.39 -1.58
N LYS A 62 -7.74 7.68 -1.70
CA LYS A 62 -7.73 8.63 -0.57
C LYS A 62 -9.13 8.82 0.02
N ILE A 63 -10.14 8.99 -0.83
CA ILE A 63 -11.54 9.16 -0.40
C ILE A 63 -12.02 7.89 0.34
N MET A 64 -11.76 6.72 -0.24
CA MET A 64 -12.16 5.44 0.34
C MET A 64 -11.45 5.15 1.66
N MET A 65 -10.15 5.43 1.75
CA MET A 65 -9.40 5.30 3.00
C MET A 65 -9.95 6.21 4.10
N LYS A 66 -10.34 7.44 3.77
CA LYS A 66 -11.00 8.35 4.73
C LYS A 66 -12.34 7.77 5.20
N ALA A 67 -13.17 7.30 4.27
CA ALA A 67 -14.46 6.70 4.60
C ALA A 67 -14.32 5.44 5.48
N LEU A 68 -13.32 4.61 5.22
CA LEU A 68 -13.02 3.42 6.04
C LEU A 68 -12.62 3.81 7.48
N ARG A 69 -11.80 4.84 7.64
CA ARG A 69 -11.41 5.38 8.95
C ARG A 69 -12.60 5.93 9.73
N GLU A 70 -13.51 6.63 9.07
CA GLU A 70 -14.72 7.16 9.73
C GLU A 70 -15.66 6.05 10.21
N ARG A 71 -15.70 4.91 9.51
CA ARG A 71 -16.60 3.80 9.81
C ARG A 71 -16.06 2.78 10.83
N SER A 72 -14.75 2.69 11.04
CA SER A 72 -14.16 1.63 11.86
C SER A 72 -13.26 2.18 12.97
N ARG A 73 -13.71 2.04 14.21
CA ARG A 73 -12.95 2.42 15.42
C ARG A 73 -11.69 1.56 15.61
N ASP A 74 -11.79 0.27 15.29
CA ASP A 74 -10.67 -0.66 15.38
C ASP A 74 -9.59 -0.36 14.33
N LEU A 75 -10.00 -0.01 13.11
CA LEU A 75 -9.07 0.45 12.07
C LEU A 75 -8.31 1.70 12.53
N ASN A 76 -9.00 2.67 13.15
CA ASN A 76 -8.32 3.87 13.66
C ASN A 76 -7.29 3.54 14.74
N ARG A 77 -7.62 2.65 15.68
CA ARG A 77 -6.67 2.20 16.70
C ARG A 77 -5.43 1.56 16.08
N TYR A 78 -5.62 0.72 15.06
CA TYR A 78 -4.50 0.11 14.33
C TYR A 78 -3.63 1.16 13.63
N ILE A 79 -4.24 2.11 12.92
CA ILE A 79 -3.52 3.17 12.21
C ILE A 79 -2.74 4.04 13.20
N GLU A 80 -3.35 4.44 14.32
CA GLU A 80 -2.70 5.23 15.37
C GLU A 80 -1.49 4.50 15.96
N GLN A 81 -1.60 3.20 16.21
CA GLN A 81 -0.49 2.39 16.68
C GLN A 81 0.65 2.36 15.65
N LYS A 82 0.32 2.09 14.37
CA LYS A 82 1.28 2.07 13.26
C LYS A 82 2.00 3.41 13.10
N GLU A 83 1.26 4.52 13.18
CA GLU A 83 1.83 5.88 13.12
C GLU A 83 2.74 6.17 14.33
N GLY A 84 2.36 5.73 15.53
CA GLY A 84 3.16 5.86 16.74
C GLY A 84 4.48 5.09 16.68
N GLU A 85 4.47 3.86 16.15
CA GLU A 85 5.67 3.06 15.93
C GLU A 85 6.60 3.70 14.90
N LEU A 86 6.06 4.20 13.79
CA LEU A 86 6.84 4.90 12.77
C LEU A 86 7.53 6.16 13.32
N LYS A 87 6.85 6.93 14.17
CA LYS A 87 7.45 8.09 14.85
C LYS A 87 8.61 7.69 15.75
N LYS A 88 8.44 6.65 16.57
CA LYS A 88 9.53 6.14 17.42
C LYS A 88 10.76 5.74 16.60
N ILE A 89 10.55 5.04 15.48
CA ILE A 89 11.63 4.64 14.57
C ILE A 89 12.33 5.86 13.96
N GLN A 90 11.58 6.90 13.58
CA GLN A 90 12.15 8.15 13.06
C GLN A 90 12.97 8.89 14.12
N ASP A 91 12.46 9.02 15.34
CA ASP A 91 13.14 9.68 16.45
C ASP A 91 14.45 8.95 16.83
N GLU A 92 14.43 7.61 16.82
CA GLU A 92 15.64 6.81 17.04
C GLU A 92 16.69 7.00 15.93
N ARG A 93 16.25 7.09 14.67
CA ARG A 93 17.17 7.37 13.54
C ARG A 93 17.77 8.76 13.64
N GLN A 94 16.97 9.77 13.98
CA GLN A 94 17.45 11.14 14.15
C GLN A 94 18.46 11.24 15.29
N LYS A 95 18.18 10.61 16.45
CA LYS A 95 19.14 10.53 17.56
C LYS A 95 20.45 9.88 17.12
N LYS A 96 20.41 8.75 16.41
CA LYS A 96 21.63 8.08 15.92
C LYS A 96 22.43 8.92 14.92
N GLN A 97 21.76 9.73 14.10
CA GLN A 97 22.41 10.61 13.13
C GLN A 97 22.97 11.89 13.77
N SER A 98 22.41 12.37 14.89
CA SER A 98 22.92 13.54 15.61
C SER A 98 24.15 13.26 16.48
N PHE A 99 24.48 11.99 16.72
CA PHE A 99 25.67 11.56 17.47
C PHE A 99 26.85 11.15 16.58
N HIS A 100 26.80 11.46 15.27
CA HIS A 100 27.89 11.29 14.32
C HIS A 100 28.37 12.62 13.75
#